data_AF-A0A5C7X531-F1
#
_entry.id   AF-A0A5C7X531-F1
#
_cell.length_a   1.000
_cell.length_b   1.000
_cell.length_c   1.000
_cell.angle_alpha   90.00
_cell.angle_beta   90.00
_cell.angle_gamma   90.00
#
_symmetry.space_group_name_H-M   'P 1'
#
loop_
_entity.id
_entity.type
_entity.pdbx_description
1 polymer ?
#
loop_
_entity_poly.entity_id
_entity_poly.type
_entity_poly.pdbx_seq_one_letter_code
_entity_poly.pdbx_strand_id
1 'polypeptide(L)'
;MSQGQQAAALDAAMNQSASQLGAWHPVCALEDIWPNMGVCALVEGRQIAIFRLQDNQLYALDNYDPHSDANVLSRGIVGDLSGERVVASPIYKHHYQLRTGVCVEDASISLKTYSVELRDDTVWVQV
;
A
#
# COMPACT_ATOMS: atom_id res chain seq x y z
N MET A 1 38.36 29.18 -15.90
CA MET A 1 37.50 28.51 -16.90
C MET A 1 37.60 27.02 -16.63
N SER A 2 36.57 26.27 -16.26
CA SER A 2 35.15 26.60 -16.17
C SER A 2 34.52 25.85 -14.97
N GLN A 3 33.80 26.59 -14.13
CA GLN A 3 32.93 26.06 -13.07
C GLN A 3 31.71 25.29 -13.64
N GLY A 4 31.59 25.17 -14.97
CA GLY A 4 30.42 24.61 -15.67
C GLY A 4 30.39 23.08 -15.79
N GLN A 5 31.49 22.37 -15.51
CA GLN A 5 31.53 20.90 -15.61
C GLN A 5 31.20 20.19 -14.29
N GLN A 6 31.19 20.90 -13.15
CA GLN A 6 30.84 20.31 -11.85
C GLN A 6 29.32 20.30 -11.59
N ALA A 7 28.56 21.21 -12.20
CA ALA A 7 27.10 21.30 -12.04
C ALA A 7 26.35 20.12 -12.69
N ALA A 8 26.72 19.76 -13.92
CA ALA A 8 26.06 18.70 -14.68
C ALA A 8 26.18 17.30 -14.04
N ALA A 9 27.25 17.03 -13.28
CA ALA A 9 27.44 15.76 -12.58
C ALA A 9 26.58 15.63 -11.31
N LEU A 10 26.25 16.76 -10.66
CA LEU A 10 25.35 16.80 -9.51
C LEU A 10 23.89 16.67 -9.95
N ASP A 11 23.52 17.29 -11.08
CA ASP A 11 22.18 17.19 -11.67
C ASP A 11 21.86 15.75 -12.14
N ALA A 12 22.84 15.06 -12.74
CA ALA A 12 22.67 13.67 -13.18
C ALA A 12 22.55 12.67 -12.01
N ALA A 13 23.18 12.95 -10.87
CA ALA A 13 23.07 12.14 -9.66
C ALA A 13 21.74 12.36 -8.92
N MET A 14 21.22 13.60 -8.92
CA MET A 14 19.87 13.88 -8.40
C MET A 14 18.76 13.27 -9.28
N ASN A 15 18.95 13.22 -10.59
CA ASN A 15 17.95 12.67 -11.52
C ASN A 15 17.91 11.13 -11.55
N GLN A 16 18.97 10.45 -11.09
CA GLN A 16 19.00 8.97 -10.96
C GLN A 16 18.31 8.46 -9.69
N SER A 17 18.27 9.27 -8.63
CA SER A 17 17.54 8.93 -7.39
C SER A 17 16.03 9.13 -7.51
N ALA A 18 15.59 10.09 -8.35
CA ALA A 18 14.16 10.34 -8.58
C ALA A 18 13.47 9.22 -9.39
N SER A 19 14.22 8.49 -10.23
CA SER A 19 13.70 7.39 -11.05
C SER A 19 13.43 6.08 -10.29
N GLN A 20 13.69 6.03 -8.98
CA GLN A 20 13.31 4.88 -8.14
C GLN A 20 12.01 5.11 -7.33
N LEU A 21 11.34 6.24 -7.52
CA LEU A 21 9.98 6.43 -7.00
C LEU A 21 9.03 5.67 -7.93
N GLY A 22 8.34 4.68 -7.39
CA GLY A 22 7.34 3.90 -8.13
C GLY A 22 6.33 4.79 -8.87
N ALA A 23 5.75 4.28 -9.95
CA ALA A 23 4.77 5.04 -10.72
C ALA A 23 3.43 5.08 -9.96
N TRP A 24 2.73 6.21 -10.03
CA TRP A 24 1.39 6.35 -9.46
C TRP A 24 0.34 5.93 -10.49
N HIS A 25 -0.57 5.06 -10.07
CA HIS A 25 -1.66 4.55 -10.91
C HIS A 25 -3.01 4.90 -10.28
N PRO A 26 -3.97 5.43 -11.07
CA PRO A 26 -5.33 5.61 -10.59
C PRO A 26 -6.02 4.24 -10.49
N VAL A 27 -6.80 4.03 -9.44
CA VAL A 27 -7.46 2.74 -9.16
C VAL A 27 -8.97 2.83 -9.32
N CYS A 28 -9.64 3.63 -8.48
CA CYS A 28 -11.10 3.77 -8.45
C CYS A 28 -11.49 5.08 -7.78
N ALA A 29 -12.78 5.43 -7.76
CA ALA A 29 -13.27 6.53 -6.94
C ALA A 29 -13.22 6.11 -5.46
N LEU A 30 -13.10 7.09 -4.55
CA LEU A 30 -13.14 6.82 -3.10
C LEU A 30 -14.44 6.15 -2.68
N GLU A 31 -15.56 6.53 -3.31
CA GLU A 31 -16.90 6.01 -3.00
C GLU A 31 -17.10 4.54 -3.39
N ASP A 32 -16.29 4.02 -4.33
CA ASP A 32 -16.28 2.59 -4.67
C ASP A 32 -15.74 1.74 -3.51
N ILE A 33 -15.00 2.33 -2.58
CA ILE A 33 -14.51 1.70 -1.36
C ILE A 33 -15.40 2.15 -0.20
N TRP A 34 -16.23 1.24 0.31
CA TRP A 34 -17.03 1.52 1.49
C TRP A 34 -16.17 1.74 2.73
N PRO A 35 -16.60 2.59 3.69
CA PRO A 35 -15.89 2.75 4.95
C PRO A 35 -15.70 1.42 5.70
N ASN A 36 -14.48 1.21 6.21
CA ASN A 36 -14.00 -0.02 6.84
C ASN A 36 -14.10 -1.28 5.96
N MET A 37 -13.97 -1.11 4.64
CA MET A 37 -13.92 -2.22 3.69
C MET A 37 -12.64 -2.16 2.86
N GLY A 38 -12.26 -3.32 2.33
CA GLY A 38 -11.19 -3.47 1.36
C GLY A 38 -11.71 -3.73 -0.05
N VAL A 39 -10.93 -3.33 -1.05
CA VAL A 39 -11.09 -3.71 -2.45
C VAL A 39 -9.77 -4.24 -3.01
N CYS A 40 -9.83 -5.07 -4.04
CA CYS A 40 -8.64 -5.55 -4.73
C CYS A 40 -8.42 -4.78 -6.03
N ALA A 41 -7.24 -4.20 -6.20
CA ALA A 41 -6.78 -3.59 -7.43
C ALA A 41 -5.75 -4.47 -8.13
N LEU A 42 -5.77 -4.52 -9.46
CA LEU A 42 -4.71 -5.14 -10.26
C LEU A 42 -3.90 -4.04 -10.94
N VAL A 43 -2.67 -3.80 -10.47
CA VAL A 43 -1.80 -2.71 -10.95
C VAL A 43 -0.46 -3.32 -11.37
N GLU A 44 -0.05 -3.15 -12.62
CA GLU A 44 1.20 -3.73 -13.15
C GLU A 44 1.36 -5.24 -12.85
N GLY A 45 0.26 -5.99 -12.92
CA GLY A 45 0.22 -7.43 -12.62
C GLY A 45 0.27 -7.78 -11.12
N ARG A 46 0.26 -6.80 -10.21
CA ARG A 46 0.24 -6.98 -8.76
C ARG A 46 -1.18 -6.84 -8.23
N GLN A 47 -1.59 -7.75 -7.34
CA GLN A 47 -2.87 -7.66 -6.64
C GLN A 47 -2.68 -6.93 -5.31
N ILE A 48 -3.30 -5.76 -5.19
CA ILE A 48 -3.14 -4.85 -4.06
C ILE A 48 -4.48 -4.71 -3.34
N ALA A 49 -4.51 -5.05 -2.06
CA ALA A 49 -5.66 -4.82 -1.19
C ALA A 49 -5.62 -3.39 -0.66
N ILE A 50 -6.62 -2.58 -1.01
CA ILE A 50 -6.75 -1.19 -0.58
C ILE A 50 -7.89 -1.10 0.41
N PHE A 51 -7.63 -0.52 1.58
CA PHE A 51 -8.60 -0.35 2.66
C PHE A 51 -8.88 1.13 2.87
N ARG A 52 -10.16 1.45 3.06
CA ARG A 52 -10.62 2.76 3.52
C ARG A 52 -11.14 2.64 4.93
N LEU A 53 -10.58 3.40 5.87
CA LEU A 53 -11.12 3.47 7.24
C LEU A 53 -12.26 4.51 7.34
N GLN A 54 -12.95 4.50 8.48
CA GLN A 54 -14.09 5.39 8.77
C GLN A 54 -13.76 6.89 8.58
N ASP A 55 -12.52 7.30 8.85
CA ASP A 55 -12.01 8.67 8.74
C ASP A 55 -11.41 8.98 7.36
N ASN A 56 -11.68 8.14 6.36
CA ASN A 56 -11.13 8.19 5.01
C ASN A 56 -9.61 7.98 4.92
N GLN A 57 -8.94 7.52 5.98
CA GLN A 57 -7.57 7.06 5.84
C GLN A 57 -7.50 5.85 4.92
N LEU A 58 -6.53 5.86 4.01
CA LEU A 58 -6.29 4.81 3.04
C LEU A 58 -5.03 4.03 3.40
N TYR A 59 -5.10 2.71 3.22
CA TYR A 59 -3.95 1.81 3.38
C TYR A 59 -3.93 0.81 2.23
N ALA A 60 -2.75 0.41 1.79
CA ALA A 60 -2.59 -0.53 0.67
C ALA A 60 -1.52 -1.57 1.00
N LEU A 61 -1.86 -2.84 0.82
CA LEU A 61 -1.01 -4.00 1.10
C LEU A 61 -1.09 -5.00 -0.05
N ASP A 62 -0.17 -5.96 -0.12
CA ASP A 62 -0.35 -7.14 -0.97
C ASP A 62 -1.69 -7.84 -0.65
N ASN A 63 -2.44 -8.23 -1.68
CA ASN A 63 -3.68 -8.98 -1.49
C ASN A 63 -3.43 -10.45 -1.13
N TYR A 64 -2.22 -10.94 -1.36
CA TYR A 64 -1.79 -12.30 -1.07
C TYR A 64 -1.45 -12.47 0.42
N ASP A 65 -2.11 -13.44 1.06
CA ASP A 65 -1.86 -13.84 2.44
C ASP A 65 -0.94 -15.08 2.47
N PRO A 66 0.31 -14.96 2.96
CA PRO A 66 1.28 -16.06 2.97
C PRO A 66 0.90 -17.21 3.89
N HIS A 67 0.05 -17.00 4.89
CA HIS A 67 -0.39 -18.08 5.78
C HIS A 67 -1.43 -18.98 5.13
N SER A 68 -2.25 -18.43 4.23
CA SER A 68 -3.31 -19.18 3.55
C SER A 68 -3.00 -19.51 2.08
N ASP A 69 -1.88 -19.02 1.56
CA ASP A 69 -1.46 -19.17 0.16
C ASP A 69 -2.57 -18.72 -0.81
N ALA A 70 -3.19 -17.56 -0.50
CA ALA A 70 -4.37 -17.11 -1.21
C ALA A 70 -4.48 -15.57 -1.32
N ASN A 71 -5.04 -15.11 -2.43
CA ASN A 71 -5.31 -13.69 -2.71
C ASN A 71 -6.65 -13.26 -2.08
N VAL A 72 -6.67 -13.10 -0.76
CA VAL A 72 -7.91 -12.91 0.01
C VAL A 72 -7.93 -11.67 0.88
N LEU A 73 -6.80 -10.98 1.06
CA LEU A 73 -6.68 -9.98 2.13
C LEU A 73 -7.68 -8.81 2.00
N SER A 74 -7.99 -8.38 0.78
CA SER A 74 -9.00 -7.33 0.50
C SER A 74 -10.38 -7.63 1.07
N ARG A 75 -10.68 -8.89 1.39
CA ARG A 75 -11.94 -9.33 2.03
C ARG A 75 -11.84 -9.44 3.55
N GLY A 76 -10.68 -9.10 4.11
CA GLY A 76 -10.41 -9.13 5.54
C GLY A 76 -11.22 -8.09 6.30
N ILE A 77 -11.37 -8.34 7.61
CA ILE A 77 -12.09 -7.43 8.50
C ILE A 77 -11.07 -6.47 9.10
N VAL A 78 -11.27 -5.17 8.88
CA VAL A 78 -10.46 -4.14 9.54
C VAL A 78 -10.84 -4.01 11.00
N GLY A 79 -9.85 -3.81 11.85
CA GLY A 79 -10.00 -3.71 13.29
C GLY A 79 -8.93 -2.84 13.94
N ASP A 80 -9.00 -2.76 15.26
CA ASP A 80 -8.03 -2.08 16.11
C ASP A 80 -7.59 -3.04 17.21
N LEU A 81 -6.28 -3.22 17.36
CA LEU A 81 -5.67 -3.98 18.43
C LEU A 81 -4.79 -3.05 19.25
N SER A 82 -5.31 -2.59 20.39
CA SER A 82 -4.60 -1.72 21.33
C SER A 82 -4.08 -0.41 20.68
N GLY A 83 -4.85 0.16 19.75
CA GLY A 83 -4.52 1.39 19.01
C GLY A 83 -3.82 1.15 17.68
N GLU A 84 -3.43 -0.08 17.36
CA GLU A 84 -2.85 -0.43 16.05
C GLU A 84 -3.95 -0.87 15.08
N ARG A 85 -3.97 -0.27 13.89
CA ARG A 85 -4.98 -0.57 12.86
C ARG A 85 -4.55 -1.79 12.07
N VAL A 86 -5.41 -2.81 12.06
CA VAL A 86 -5.09 -4.11 11.46
C VAL A 86 -6.18 -4.55 10.49
N VAL A 87 -5.84 -5.49 9.62
CA VAL A 87 -6.80 -6.32 8.89
C VAL A 87 -6.63 -7.78 9.33
N ALA A 88 -7.72 -8.42 9.72
CA ALA A 88 -7.75 -9.86 9.99
C ALA A 88 -7.98 -10.63 8.68
N SER A 89 -7.06 -11.56 8.35
CA SER A 89 -7.20 -12.41 7.16
C SER A 89 -8.50 -13.23 7.19
N PRO A 90 -9.23 -13.36 6.06
CA PRO A 90 -10.48 -14.11 6.00
C PRO A 90 -10.36 -15.59 6.34
N ILE A 91 -9.19 -16.20 6.17
CA ILE A 91 -9.04 -17.66 6.34
C ILE A 91 -8.63 -17.96 7.77
N TYR A 92 -7.38 -17.67 8.14
CA TYR A 92 -6.82 -18.04 9.45
C TYR A 92 -6.80 -16.90 10.48
N LYS A 93 -7.38 -15.74 10.16
CA LYS A 93 -7.58 -14.62 11.11
C LYS A 93 -6.29 -14.01 11.68
N HIS A 94 -5.12 -14.29 11.08
CA HIS A 94 -3.90 -13.53 11.36
C HIS A 94 -4.15 -12.04 11.11
N HIS A 95 -3.62 -11.20 11.98
CA HIS A 95 -3.81 -9.76 11.91
C HIS A 95 -2.57 -9.12 11.30
N TYR A 96 -2.76 -8.41 10.20
CA TYR A 96 -1.70 -7.63 9.57
C TYR A 96 -1.90 -6.16 9.86
N GLN A 97 -0.87 -5.49 10.38
CA GLN A 97 -0.88 -4.05 10.59
C GLN A 97 -1.04 -3.35 9.24
N LEU A 98 -2.05 -2.50 9.11
CA LEU A 98 -2.33 -1.78 7.86
C LEU A 98 -1.19 -0.83 7.48
N ARG A 99 -0.49 -0.27 8.47
CA ARG A 99 0.59 0.70 8.28
C ARG A 99 1.89 0.06 7.79
N THR A 100 2.25 -1.10 8.37
CA THR A 100 3.59 -1.70 8.21
C THR A 100 3.58 -3.02 7.47
N GLY A 101 2.42 -3.67 7.37
CA GLY A 101 2.24 -5.02 6.82
C GLY A 101 2.61 -6.14 7.79
N VAL A 102 3.16 -5.82 8.97
CA VAL A 102 3.65 -6.83 9.93
C VAL A 102 2.49 -7.65 10.48
N CYS A 103 2.66 -8.96 10.51
CA CYS A 103 1.75 -9.87 11.19
C CYS A 103 1.93 -9.75 12.71
N VAL A 104 0.84 -9.53 13.44
CA VAL A 104 0.86 -9.33 14.89
C VAL A 104 1.25 -10.62 15.61
N GLU A 105 0.78 -11.76 15.11
CA GLU A 105 1.05 -13.08 15.70
C GLU A 105 2.46 -13.60 15.37
N ASP A 106 3.04 -13.18 14.24
CA ASP A 106 4.38 -13.58 13.80
C ASP A 106 5.12 -12.41 13.14
N ALA A 107 5.93 -11.70 13.92
CA ALA A 107 6.66 -10.54 13.44
C ALA A 107 7.74 -10.86 12.37
N SER A 108 8.02 -12.14 12.09
CA SER A 108 8.89 -12.53 10.99
C SER A 108 8.20 -12.44 9.62
N ILE A 109 6.87 -12.36 9.62
CA ILE A 109 6.04 -12.25 8.41
C ILE A 109 5.53 -10.82 8.29
N SER A 110 5.76 -10.22 7.13
CA SER A 110 5.21 -8.91 6.77
C SER A 110 4.78 -8.89 5.31
N LEU A 111 3.66 -8.25 5.06
CA LEU A 111 3.16 -7.99 3.70
C LEU A 111 3.82 -6.74 3.14
N LYS A 112 4.03 -6.69 1.81
CA LYS A 112 4.45 -5.44 1.17
C LYS A 112 3.34 -4.41 1.34
N THR A 113 3.71 -3.20 1.76
CA THR A 113 2.84 -2.03 1.75
C THR A 113 3.12 -1.15 0.54
N TYR A 114 2.11 -0.41 0.11
CA TYR A 114 2.19 0.51 -1.03
C TYR A 114 1.76 1.91 -0.59
N SER A 115 2.39 2.95 -1.15
CA SER A 115 1.89 4.31 -0.97
C SER A 115 0.51 4.41 -1.62
N VAL A 116 -0.45 4.99 -0.90
CA VAL A 116 -1.81 5.21 -1.39
C VAL A 116 -2.25 6.60 -0.97
N GLU A 117 -2.92 7.31 -1.87
CA GLU A 117 -3.47 8.63 -1.57
C GLU A 117 -4.73 8.95 -2.37
N LEU A 118 -5.45 9.96 -1.92
CA LEU A 118 -6.64 10.48 -2.57
C LEU A 118 -6.29 11.76 -3.34
N ARG A 119 -6.57 11.81 -4.65
CA ARG A 119 -6.45 13.01 -5.50
C ARG A 119 -7.76 13.21 -6.24
N ASP A 120 -8.43 14.33 -6.02
CA ASP A 120 -9.69 14.70 -6.70
C ASP A 120 -10.69 13.52 -6.74
N ASP A 121 -11.03 12.99 -5.56
CA ASP A 121 -11.92 11.83 -5.33
C ASP A 121 -11.45 10.49 -5.92
N THR A 122 -10.28 10.44 -6.54
CA THR A 122 -9.68 9.22 -7.09
C THR A 122 -8.63 8.66 -6.15
N VAL A 123 -8.67 7.36 -5.90
CA VAL A 123 -7.64 6.64 -5.15
C VAL A 123 -6.49 6.30 -6.09
N TRP A 124 -5.27 6.67 -5.68
CA TRP A 124 -4.04 6.40 -6.40
C TRP A 124 -3.13 5.51 -5.57
N VAL A 125 -2.43 4.58 -6.23
CA VAL A 125 -1.44 3.70 -5.59
C VAL A 125 -0.10 3.81 -6.31
N GLN A 126 0.99 3.82 -5.55
CA GLN A 126 2.35 3.82 -6.08
C GLN A 126 2.93 2.41 -6.12
N VAL A 127 3.38 1.94 -7.28
CA VAL A 127 3.93 0.59 -7.50
C VAL A 127 5.40 0.59 -7.90
#